data_AF-A0A0B2PCC3-F1
#
_entry.id   AF-A0A0B2PCC3-F1
#
_cell.length_a   1.000
_cell.length_b   1.000
_cell.length_c   1.000
_cell.angle_alpha   90.00
_cell.angle_beta   90.00
_cell.angle_gamma   90.00
#
_symmetry.space_group_name_H-M   'P 1'
#
loop_
_entity.id
_entity.type
_entity.pdbx_description
1 polymer ?
#
loop_
_entity_poly.entity_id
_entity_poly.type
_entity_poly.pdbx_seq_one_letter_code
_entity_poly.pdbx_strand_id
1 'polypeptide(L)'
;MVDSSQLLEAASDFAHYTGAHSDDSARDFLNRFPLPVIFSALQTQFDVPGLENTLVTCLERLFNTKLGASLIPQYMGLFLSVLQQDSEMRLAGYRMLSELVARPWCLMEICSKQEIINKVTDPSTETTKIGMEGRYDCCKAIHKSLTVSSRVSANPAFAGIAAKVRYQTFLPYHSFENQTGE
;
A
#
# COMPACT_ATOMS: atom_id res chain seq x y z
N MET A 1 2.55 -5.75 23.82
CA MET A 1 1.83 -6.14 22.60
C MET A 1 0.70 -5.12 22.46
N VAL A 2 0.68 -4.34 21.39
CA VAL A 2 -0.44 -3.41 21.17
C VAL A 2 -1.67 -4.25 20.86
N ASP A 3 -2.77 -3.98 21.56
CA ASP A 3 -4.04 -4.67 21.33
C ASP A 3 -4.65 -4.15 20.03
N SER A 4 -4.85 -5.02 19.04
CA SER A 4 -5.43 -4.67 17.74
C SER A 4 -6.80 -4.00 17.88
N SER A 5 -7.56 -4.30 18.93
CA SER A 5 -8.84 -3.65 19.22
C SER A 5 -8.65 -2.18 19.61
N GLN A 6 -7.66 -1.86 20.45
CA GLN A 6 -7.32 -0.49 20.85
C GLN A 6 -6.78 0.33 19.68
N LEU A 7 -5.99 -0.30 18.80
CA LEU A 7 -5.53 0.33 17.58
C LEU A 7 -6.72 0.68 16.67
N LEU A 8 -7.65 -0.26 16.46
CA LEU A 8 -8.81 -0.04 15.62
C LEU A 8 -9.71 1.07 16.15
N GLU A 9 -10.01 1.08 17.45
CA GLU A 9 -10.81 2.12 18.09
C GLU A 9 -10.16 3.50 17.92
N ALA A 10 -8.88 3.63 18.30
CA ALA A 10 -8.16 4.89 18.18
C ALA A 10 -8.03 5.36 16.71
N ALA A 11 -7.79 4.44 15.77
CA ALA A 11 -7.73 4.76 14.36
C ALA A 11 -9.09 5.19 13.81
N SER A 12 -10.18 4.58 14.28
CA SER A 12 -11.55 4.98 13.94
C SER A 12 -11.86 6.39 14.41
N ASP A 13 -11.54 6.72 15.66
CA ASP A 13 -11.73 8.06 16.21
C ASP A 13 -10.92 9.10 15.44
N PHE A 14 -9.66 8.79 15.16
CA PHE A 14 -8.78 9.66 14.37
C PHE A 14 -9.30 9.84 12.93
N ALA A 15 -9.76 8.75 12.30
CA ALA A 15 -10.30 8.75 10.94
C ALA A 15 -11.62 9.52 10.81
N HIS A 16 -12.49 9.48 11.82
CA HIS A 16 -13.83 10.09 11.78
C HIS A 16 -13.95 11.44 12.49
N TYR A 17 -12.88 11.93 13.13
CA TYR A 17 -12.86 13.25 13.76
C TYR A 17 -13.30 14.36 12.79
N THR A 18 -14.21 15.26 13.13
CA THR A 18 -14.73 16.23 12.12
C THR A 18 -13.82 17.44 11.90
N GLY A 19 -12.84 17.67 12.78
CA GLY A 19 -11.89 18.79 12.68
C GLY A 19 -10.60 18.48 11.92
N ALA A 20 -9.76 19.49 11.72
CA ALA A 20 -8.41 19.28 11.21
C ALA A 20 -7.51 18.69 12.33
N HIS A 21 -6.63 17.75 11.96
CA HIS A 21 -5.62 17.23 12.88
C HIS A 21 -4.43 18.19 12.96
N SER A 22 -3.92 18.39 14.17
CA SER A 22 -2.69 19.15 14.41
C SER A 22 -1.48 18.21 14.42
N ASP A 23 -0.27 18.78 14.36
CA ASP A 23 0.94 17.99 14.56
C ASP A 23 1.01 17.39 15.98
N ASP A 24 0.35 18.01 16.96
CA ASP A 24 0.28 17.49 18.33
C ASP A 24 -0.63 16.26 18.42
N SER A 25 -1.82 16.28 17.82
CA SER A 25 -2.70 15.11 17.79
C SER A 25 -2.08 13.96 16.99
N ALA A 26 -1.39 14.26 15.89
CA ALA A 26 -0.62 13.28 15.13
C ALA A 26 0.52 12.67 15.96
N ARG A 27 1.24 13.48 16.73
CA ARG A 27 2.32 13.03 17.61
C ARG A 27 1.80 12.14 18.73
N ASP A 28 0.71 12.55 19.39
CA ASP A 28 0.10 11.77 20.46
C ASP A 28 -0.42 10.42 19.97
N PHE A 29 -1.02 10.40 18.77
CA PHE A 29 -1.43 9.15 18.13
C PHE A 29 -0.22 8.24 17.84
N LEU A 30 0.84 8.77 17.24
CA LEU A 30 2.04 8.00 16.90
C LEU A 30 2.85 7.52 18.12
N ASN A 31 2.82 8.28 19.22
CA ASN A 31 3.41 7.86 20.49
C ASN A 31 2.71 6.64 21.08
N ARG A 32 1.39 6.52 20.87
CA ARG A 32 0.60 5.36 21.30
C ARG A 32 0.72 4.20 20.32
N PHE A 33 0.71 4.51 19.02
CA PHE A 33 0.68 3.54 17.93
C PHE A 33 1.76 3.88 16.89
N PRO A 34 3.00 3.39 17.08
CA PRO A 34 4.07 3.62 16.13
C PRO A 34 3.71 3.11 14.73
N LEU A 35 4.17 3.81 13.69
CA LEU A 35 3.96 3.43 12.29
C LEU A 35 4.20 1.93 11.99
N PRO A 36 5.27 1.27 12.48
CA PRO A 36 5.47 -0.16 12.28
C PRO A 36 4.33 -1.04 12.83
N VAL A 37 3.71 -0.64 13.95
CA VAL A 37 2.58 -1.36 14.53
C VAL A 37 1.35 -1.24 13.63
N ILE A 38 1.09 -0.05 13.10
CA ILE A 38 -0.01 0.18 12.16
C ILE A 38 0.19 -0.66 10.89
N PHE A 39 1.42 -0.74 10.37
CA PHE A 39 1.72 -1.61 9.21
C PHE A 39 1.53 -3.08 9.52
N SER A 40 1.98 -3.55 10.69
CA SER A 40 1.77 -4.94 11.06
C SER A 40 0.28 -5.30 11.07
N ALA A 41 -0.59 -4.38 11.51
CA ALA A 41 -2.04 -4.59 11.48
C ALA A 41 -2.64 -4.57 10.06
N LEU A 42 -2.07 -3.80 9.14
CA LEU A 42 -2.42 -3.86 7.71
C LEU A 42 -1.91 -5.14 7.03
N GLN A 43 -0.91 -5.81 7.60
CA GLN A 43 -0.33 -7.03 7.07
C GLN A 43 -1.00 -8.30 7.61
N THR A 44 -1.61 -8.25 8.81
CA THR A 44 -2.37 -9.37 9.36
C THR A 44 -3.63 -9.63 8.53
N GLN A 45 -3.99 -10.91 8.35
CA GLN A 45 -5.20 -11.30 7.63
C GLN A 45 -6.41 -10.51 8.17
N PHE A 46 -7.14 -9.87 7.27
CA PHE A 46 -8.22 -8.93 7.57
C PHE A 46 -9.49 -9.64 8.06
N ASP A 47 -9.38 -10.39 9.16
CA ASP A 47 -10.52 -11.08 9.76
C ASP A 47 -11.54 -10.11 10.38
N VAL A 48 -11.20 -8.81 10.43
CA VAL A 48 -12.06 -7.73 10.91
C VAL A 48 -12.54 -6.86 9.73
N PRO A 49 -13.84 -6.94 9.35
CA PRO A 49 -14.41 -6.12 8.31
C PRO A 49 -14.21 -4.62 8.57
N GLY A 50 -13.71 -3.88 7.57
CA GLY A 50 -13.56 -2.43 7.65
C GLY A 50 -12.33 -1.93 8.44
N LEU A 51 -11.52 -2.82 9.03
CA LEU A 51 -10.25 -2.47 9.68
C LEU A 51 -9.32 -1.74 8.72
N GLU A 52 -9.13 -2.30 7.53
CA GLU A 52 -8.25 -1.74 6.51
C GLU A 52 -8.68 -0.32 6.10
N ASN A 53 -9.93 -0.14 5.67
CA ASN A 53 -10.39 1.18 5.25
C ASN A 53 -10.29 2.22 6.39
N THR A 54 -10.50 1.80 7.63
CA THR A 54 -10.31 2.64 8.81
C THR A 54 -8.84 3.05 8.98
N LEU A 55 -7.91 2.09 8.93
CA LEU A 55 -6.47 2.35 9.05
C LEU A 55 -5.96 3.21 7.89
N VAL A 56 -6.39 2.94 6.65
CA VAL A 56 -6.04 3.73 5.46
C VAL A 56 -6.53 5.17 5.59
N THR A 57 -7.76 5.36 6.05
CA THR A 57 -8.34 6.70 6.26
C THR A 57 -7.62 7.42 7.40
N CYS A 58 -7.28 6.71 8.48
CA CYS A 58 -6.47 7.24 9.57
C CYS A 58 -5.09 7.72 9.08
N LEU A 59 -4.39 6.90 8.28
CA LEU A 59 -3.09 7.24 7.70
C LEU A 59 -3.18 8.43 6.73
N GLU A 60 -4.21 8.49 5.90
CA GLU A 60 -4.46 9.64 5.02
C GLU A 60 -4.58 10.94 5.81
N ARG A 61 -5.30 10.92 6.93
CA ARG A 61 -5.45 12.10 7.80
C ARG A 61 -4.16 12.43 8.55
N LEU A 62 -3.43 11.42 8.99
CA LEU A 62 -2.12 11.58 9.62
C LEU A 62 -1.16 12.28 8.66
N PHE A 63 -1.04 11.81 7.42
CA PHE A 63 -0.12 12.35 6.41
C PHE A 63 -0.53 13.71 5.85
N ASN A 64 -1.76 14.16 6.09
CA ASN A 64 -2.17 15.54 5.82
C ASN A 64 -1.65 16.55 6.87
N THR A 65 -1.11 16.09 8.01
CA THR A 65 -0.40 16.95 8.97
C THR A 65 1.05 17.20 8.52
N LYS A 66 1.71 18.25 9.03
CA LYS A 66 3.12 18.51 8.66
C LYS A 66 4.03 17.43 9.23
N LEU A 67 3.77 17.00 10.46
CA LEU A 67 4.47 15.89 11.09
C LEU A 67 4.31 14.62 10.25
N GLY A 68 3.08 14.23 9.93
CA GLY A 68 2.83 13.03 9.14
C GLY A 68 3.47 13.09 7.75
N ALA A 69 3.35 14.22 7.04
CA ALA A 69 3.98 14.42 5.74
C ALA A 69 5.51 14.20 5.80
N SER A 70 6.17 14.62 6.89
CA SER A 70 7.61 14.40 7.07
C SER A 70 8.01 12.92 7.21
N LEU A 71 7.06 12.04 7.55
CA LEU A 71 7.27 10.60 7.73
C LEU A 71 7.02 9.79 6.45
N ILE A 72 6.45 10.39 5.41
CA ILE A 72 6.18 9.72 4.12
C ILE A 72 7.43 9.05 3.52
N PRO A 73 8.64 9.64 3.55
CA PRO A 73 9.84 8.96 3.04
C PRO A 73 10.16 7.67 3.82
N GLN A 74 10.00 7.69 5.15
CA GLN A 74 10.21 6.51 5.99
C GLN A 74 9.15 5.44 5.68
N TYR A 75 7.90 5.85 5.53
CA TYR A 75 6.78 5.00 5.13
C TYR A 75 7.07 4.28 3.80
N MET A 76 7.47 5.02 2.77
CA MET A 76 7.86 4.45 1.47
C MET A 76 9.05 3.48 1.58
N GLY A 77 10.02 3.79 2.46
CA GLY A 77 11.13 2.89 2.77
C GLY A 77 10.69 1.56 3.39
N LEU A 78 9.65 1.58 4.24
CA LEU A 78 9.06 0.37 4.81
C LEU A 78 8.38 -0.50 3.74
N PHE A 79 7.64 0.10 2.79
CA PHE A 79 7.06 -0.66 1.67
C PHE A 79 8.12 -1.38 0.85
N LEU A 80 9.17 -0.65 0.46
CA LEU A 80 10.26 -1.25 -0.29
C LEU A 80 10.92 -2.39 0.49
N SER A 81 11.16 -2.18 1.80
CA SER A 81 11.75 -3.20 2.66
C SER A 81 10.89 -4.47 2.73
N VAL A 82 9.56 -4.32 2.86
CA VAL A 82 8.59 -5.43 2.85
C VAL A 82 8.61 -6.16 1.51
N LEU A 83 8.62 -5.41 0.40
CA LEU A 83 8.70 -5.97 -0.95
C LEU A 83 10.04 -6.67 -1.25
N GLN A 84 11.07 -6.45 -0.43
CA GLN A 84 12.38 -7.10 -0.54
C GLN A 84 12.53 -8.33 0.37
N GLN A 85 11.57 -8.60 1.26
CA GLN A 85 11.57 -9.79 2.12
C GLN A 85 11.18 -11.06 1.34
N ASP A 86 10.99 -12.17 2.06
CA ASP A 86 10.45 -13.43 1.54
C ASP A 86 9.03 -13.30 0.97
N SER A 87 8.55 -14.37 0.32
CA SER A 87 7.27 -14.37 -0.40
C SER A 87 6.05 -14.08 0.48
N GLU A 88 6.07 -14.48 1.75
CA GLU A 88 4.93 -14.24 2.65
C GLU A 88 4.80 -12.75 2.95
N MET A 89 5.92 -12.11 3.29
CA MET A 89 5.97 -10.68 3.54
C MET A 89 5.67 -9.87 2.27
N ARG A 90 6.17 -10.29 1.10
CA ARG A 90 5.84 -9.61 -0.17
C ARG A 90 4.35 -9.71 -0.50
N LEU A 91 3.72 -10.86 -0.28
CA LEU A 91 2.29 -11.03 -0.48
C LEU A 91 1.47 -10.07 0.41
N ALA A 92 1.83 -9.91 1.68
CA ALA A 92 1.22 -8.92 2.56
C ALA A 92 1.45 -7.48 2.04
N GLY A 93 2.66 -7.19 1.56
CA GLY A 93 2.99 -5.91 0.91
C GLY A 93 2.13 -5.61 -0.32
N TYR A 94 1.90 -6.60 -1.19
CA TYR A 94 1.05 -6.45 -2.37
C TYR A 94 -0.41 -6.15 -2.00
N ARG A 95 -0.96 -6.87 -1.02
CA ARG A 95 -2.34 -6.63 -0.52
C ARG A 95 -2.48 -5.22 0.01
N MET A 96 -1.61 -4.83 0.94
CA MET A 96 -1.59 -3.51 1.54
C MET A 96 -1.43 -2.40 0.49
N LEU A 97 -0.52 -2.56 -0.48
CA LEU A 97 -0.33 -1.58 -1.55
C LEU A 97 -1.57 -1.44 -2.44
N SER A 98 -2.23 -2.56 -2.77
CA SER A 98 -3.39 -2.56 -3.68
C SER A 98 -4.51 -1.64 -3.18
N GLU A 99 -4.68 -1.56 -1.85
CA GLU A 99 -5.72 -0.78 -1.22
C GLU A 99 -5.28 0.68 -1.00
N LEU A 100 -4.03 0.89 -0.60
CA LEU A 100 -3.49 2.23 -0.38
C LEU A 100 -3.37 3.06 -1.66
N VAL A 101 -3.02 2.45 -2.80
CA VAL A 101 -2.87 3.17 -4.07
C VAL A 101 -4.20 3.69 -4.62
N ALA A 102 -5.35 3.31 -4.04
CA ALA A 102 -6.63 3.96 -4.32
C ALA A 102 -6.67 5.41 -3.81
N ARG A 103 -5.79 5.78 -2.86
CA ARG A 103 -5.67 7.15 -2.34
C ARG A 103 -4.64 7.95 -3.15
N PRO A 104 -4.97 9.17 -3.61
CA PRO A 104 -4.06 9.97 -4.44
C PRO A 104 -2.68 10.23 -3.83
N TRP A 105 -2.59 10.43 -2.50
CA TRP A 105 -1.32 10.67 -1.82
C TRP A 105 -0.38 9.46 -1.95
N CYS A 106 -0.89 8.24 -1.74
CA CYS A 106 -0.06 7.04 -1.82
C CYS A 106 0.35 6.76 -3.25
N LEU A 107 -0.60 6.89 -4.18
CA LEU A 107 -0.33 6.69 -5.61
C LEU A 107 0.81 7.59 -6.11
N MET A 108 0.80 8.88 -5.75
CA MET A 108 1.84 9.83 -6.14
C MET A 108 3.22 9.41 -5.64
N GLU A 109 3.31 8.99 -4.39
CA GLU A 109 4.58 8.55 -3.77
C GLU A 109 5.09 7.26 -4.41
N ILE A 110 4.22 6.27 -4.61
CA ILE A 110 4.58 5.00 -5.26
C ILE A 110 5.05 5.22 -6.70
N CYS A 111 4.35 6.04 -7.48
CA CYS A 111 4.76 6.37 -8.84
C CYS A 111 6.07 7.17 -8.90
N SER A 112 6.44 7.86 -7.82
CA SER A 112 7.73 8.59 -7.72
C SER A 112 8.90 7.69 -7.31
N LYS A 113 8.63 6.43 -6.91
CA LYS A 113 9.65 5.47 -6.44
C LYS A 113 9.81 4.32 -7.43
N GLN A 114 10.73 4.49 -8.38
CA GLN A 114 11.02 3.48 -9.41
C GLN A 114 11.40 2.10 -8.84
N GLU A 115 12.05 2.05 -7.68
CA GLU A 115 12.41 0.78 -7.03
C GLU A 115 11.18 -0.07 -6.68
N ILE A 116 10.14 0.56 -6.14
CA ILE A 116 8.87 -0.10 -5.83
C ILE A 116 8.19 -0.55 -7.12
N ILE A 117 8.08 0.34 -8.11
CA ILE A 117 7.49 0.00 -9.42
C ILE A 117 8.24 -1.16 -10.07
N ASN A 118 9.56 -1.15 -10.07
CA ASN A 118 10.39 -2.22 -10.62
C ASN A 118 10.12 -3.54 -9.90
N LYS A 119 10.02 -3.52 -8.57
CA LYS A 119 9.78 -4.74 -7.79
C LYS A 119 8.39 -5.34 -8.03
N VAL A 120 7.33 -4.52 -8.07
CA VAL A 120 5.96 -5.03 -8.32
C VAL A 120 5.75 -5.45 -9.78
N THR A 121 6.52 -4.89 -10.72
CA THR A 121 6.42 -5.22 -12.15
C THR A 121 7.42 -6.27 -12.65
N ASP A 122 8.31 -6.76 -11.80
CA ASP A 122 9.25 -7.82 -12.17
C ASP A 122 8.56 -9.19 -12.09
N PRO A 123 8.36 -9.89 -13.23
CA PRO A 123 7.67 -11.18 -13.27
C PRO A 123 8.44 -12.29 -12.55
N SER A 124 9.75 -12.14 -12.32
CA SER A 124 10.57 -13.12 -11.61
C SER A 124 10.51 -12.99 -10.08
N THR A 125 9.84 -11.95 -9.55
CA THR A 125 9.77 -11.72 -8.11
C THR A 125 9.03 -12.82 -7.36
N GLU A 126 8.04 -13.44 -8.00
CA GLU A 126 7.22 -14.50 -7.39
C GLU A 126 7.25 -15.77 -8.21
N THR A 127 7.41 -16.91 -7.52
CA THR A 127 7.42 -18.25 -8.12
C THR A 127 6.21 -19.08 -7.70
N THR A 128 5.49 -18.65 -6.66
CA THR A 128 4.28 -19.33 -6.18
C THR A 128 3.03 -18.73 -6.82
N LYS A 129 2.00 -19.56 -7.04
CA LYS A 129 0.72 -19.10 -7.61
C LYS A 129 0.13 -17.92 -6.84
N ILE A 130 0.03 -18.04 -5.51
CA ILE A 130 -0.55 -17.00 -4.65
C ILE A 130 0.28 -15.70 -4.66
N GLY A 131 1.61 -15.79 -4.70
CA GLY A 131 2.48 -14.62 -4.81
C GLY A 131 2.29 -13.91 -6.14
N MET A 132 2.28 -14.66 -7.23
CA MET A 132 2.07 -14.11 -8.57
C MET A 132 0.67 -13.48 -8.73
N GLU A 133 -0.38 -14.07 -8.15
CA GLU A 133 -1.73 -13.48 -8.10
C GLU A 133 -1.73 -12.16 -7.31
N GLY A 134 -1.12 -12.15 -6.12
CA GLY A 134 -0.97 -10.92 -5.32
C GLY A 134 -0.23 -9.81 -6.07
N ARG A 135 0.85 -10.15 -6.77
CA ARG A 135 1.61 -9.21 -7.61
C ARG A 135 0.77 -8.67 -8.76
N TYR A 136 0.00 -9.53 -9.43
CA TYR A 136 -0.92 -9.17 -10.51
C TYR A 136 -1.98 -8.18 -10.00
N ASP A 137 -2.63 -8.48 -8.88
CA ASP A 137 -3.66 -7.64 -8.28
C ASP A 137 -3.10 -6.27 -7.88
N CYS A 138 -1.88 -6.23 -7.34
CA CYS A 138 -1.18 -4.98 -7.04
C CYS A 138 -0.94 -4.14 -8.31
N CYS A 139 -0.41 -4.74 -9.38
CA CYS A 139 -0.22 -4.03 -10.65
C CYS A 139 -1.54 -3.51 -11.24
N LYS A 140 -2.61 -4.32 -11.13
CA LYS A 140 -3.96 -3.97 -11.59
C LYS A 140 -4.53 -2.81 -10.78
N ALA A 141 -4.37 -2.81 -9.45
CA ALA A 141 -4.80 -1.73 -8.58
C ALA A 141 -4.08 -0.42 -8.91
N ILE A 142 -2.74 -0.46 -9.07
CA ILE A 142 -1.94 0.71 -9.48
C ILE A 142 -2.43 1.25 -10.82
N HIS A 143 -2.58 0.39 -11.83
CA HIS A 143 -3.07 0.80 -13.15
C HIS A 143 -4.48 1.41 -13.07
N LYS A 144 -5.40 0.78 -12.34
CA LYS A 144 -6.75 1.31 -12.12
C LYS A 144 -6.70 2.71 -11.50
N SER A 145 -5.94 2.89 -10.44
CA SER A 145 -5.84 4.19 -9.76
C SER A 145 -5.18 5.25 -10.65
N LEU A 146 -4.20 4.89 -11.48
CA LEU A 146 -3.61 5.77 -12.50
C LEU A 146 -4.64 6.24 -13.53
N THR A 147 -5.57 5.39 -13.93
CA THR A 147 -6.62 5.75 -14.91
C THR A 147 -7.75 6.58 -14.31
N VAL A 148 -8.11 6.34 -13.05
CA VAL A 148 -9.23 7.02 -12.38
C VAL A 148 -8.81 8.40 -11.83
N SER A 149 -7.55 8.55 -11.40
CA SER A 149 -7.08 9.78 -10.78
C SER A 149 -6.70 10.85 -11.81
N SER A 150 -7.54 11.87 -11.99
CA SER A 150 -7.34 12.96 -12.96
C SER A 150 -6.05 13.76 -12.74
N ARG A 151 -5.59 13.90 -11.49
CA ARG A 151 -4.33 14.59 -11.17
C ARG A 151 -3.10 13.81 -11.63
N VAL A 152 -3.20 12.48 -11.63
CA VAL A 152 -2.07 11.58 -11.89
C VAL A 152 -2.03 11.19 -13.36
N SER A 153 -3.20 10.96 -13.98
CA SER A 153 -3.31 10.66 -15.41
C SER A 153 -2.85 11.81 -16.31
N ALA A 154 -2.96 13.06 -15.85
CA ALA A 154 -2.48 14.24 -16.56
C ALA A 154 -0.95 14.43 -16.50
N ASN A 155 -0.24 13.67 -15.65
CA ASN A 155 1.21 13.81 -15.50
C ASN A 155 1.94 12.88 -16.48
N PRO A 156 2.62 13.42 -17.52
CA PRO A 156 3.32 12.60 -18.51
C PRO A 156 4.46 11.78 -17.92
N ALA A 157 5.02 12.18 -16.76
CA ALA A 157 6.06 11.41 -16.06
C ALA A 157 5.58 10.01 -15.65
N PHE A 158 4.26 9.82 -15.51
CA PHE A 158 3.67 8.54 -15.09
C PHE A 158 3.14 7.71 -16.26
N ALA A 159 3.13 8.22 -17.49
CA ALA A 159 2.67 7.47 -18.66
C ALA A 159 3.49 6.18 -18.88
N GLY A 160 4.81 6.26 -18.70
CA GLY A 160 5.69 5.09 -18.78
C GLY A 160 5.39 4.05 -17.70
N ILE A 161 5.07 4.50 -16.48
CA ILE A 161 4.67 3.62 -15.37
C ILE A 161 3.34 2.95 -15.70
N ALA A 162 2.34 3.73 -16.14
CA ALA A 162 1.03 3.22 -16.54
C ALA A 162 1.14 2.13 -17.61
N ALA A 163 1.96 2.34 -18.64
CA ALA A 163 2.22 1.34 -19.67
C ALA A 163 2.92 0.09 -19.10
N LYS A 164 3.91 0.28 -18.22
CA LYS A 164 4.65 -0.82 -17.60
C LYS A 164 3.76 -1.69 -16.72
N VAL A 165 2.97 -1.10 -15.83
CA VAL A 165 2.03 -1.85 -14.97
C VAL A 165 0.90 -2.47 -15.79
N ARG A 166 0.44 -1.78 -16.84
CA ARG A 166 -0.55 -2.31 -17.78
C ARG A 166 -0.03 -3.59 -18.41
N TYR A 167 1.20 -3.61 -18.93
CA TYR A 167 1.78 -4.80 -19.55
C TYR A 167 1.72 -6.03 -18.64
N GLN A 168 2.00 -5.86 -17.35
CA GLN A 168 1.91 -6.95 -16.36
C GLN A 168 0.49 -7.51 -16.19
N THR A 169 -0.55 -6.70 -16.43
CA THR A 169 -1.94 -7.15 -16.43
C THR A 169 -2.38 -7.85 -17.72
N PHE A 170 -1.59 -7.74 -18.80
CA PHE A 170 -1.84 -8.39 -20.10
C PHE A 170 -1.03 -9.66 -20.31
N LEU A 171 0.00 -9.91 -19.50
CA LEU A 171 0.71 -11.19 -19.53
C LEU A 171 -0.29 -12.30 -19.17
N PRO A 172 -0.55 -13.27 -20.07
CA PRO A 172 -1.58 -14.27 -19.84
C PRO A 172 -1.22 -15.11 -18.61
N TYR A 173 -2.25 -15.40 -17.80
CA TYR A 173 -2.25 -16.38 -16.71
C TYR A 173 -1.75 -17.79 -17.13
N HIS A 174 -1.52 -18.04 -18.42
CA HIS A 174 -1.05 -19.32 -18.97
C HIS A 174 0.38 -19.72 -18.60
N SER A 175 1.14 -18.88 -17.90
CA SER A 175 2.44 -19.32 -17.32
C SER A 175 2.30 -19.92 -15.92
N PHE A 176 1.12 -19.86 -15.29
CA PHE A 176 0.90 -20.31 -13.91
C PHE A 176 0.63 -21.82 -13.79
N GLU A 177 -0.03 -22.42 -14.79
CA GLU A 177 -0.35 -23.86 -14.80
C GLU A 177 0.87 -24.75 -15.10
N ASN A 178 1.91 -24.21 -15.74
CA ASN A 178 3.09 -25.00 -16.16
C ASN A 178 4.30 -24.88 -15.20
N GLN A 179 4.18 -24.17 -14.08
CA GLN A 179 5.27 -23.97 -13.11
C GLN A 179 5.02 -24.61 -11.73
N THR A 180 3.85 -25.21 -11.52
CA THR A 180 3.56 -26.04 -10.33
C THR A 180 3.51 -27.51 -10.73
N GLY A 181 4.70 -28.06 -11.03
CA GLY A 181 4.89 -29.50 -11.09
C GLY A 181 5.16 -30.03 -9.68
N GLU A 182 4.09 -30.27 -8.92
CA GLU A 182 4.01 -31.29 -7.87
C GLU A 182 2.74 -32.12 -8.09
#